data_AF-A0A2G9PD25-F1
#
_entry.id   AF-A0A2G9PD25-F1
#
_cell.length_a   1.000
_cell.length_b   1.000
_cell.length_c   1.000
_cell.angle_alpha   90.00
_cell.angle_beta   90.00
_cell.angle_gamma   90.00
#
_symmetry.space_group_name_H-M   'P 1'
#
loop_
_entity.id
_entity.type
_entity.pdbx_description
1 polymer ?
#
loop_
_entity_poly.entity_id
_entity_poly.type
_entity_poly.pdbx_seq_one_letter_code
_entity_poly.pdbx_strand_id
1 'polypeptide(L)'
;MKIQIKMKNKKGQVGETLTWIVATILIVIMMIFFIFGASMLGGTKKIGSFRPSLTSASSFEGSDPFLKKSIISYLFLKSEPKRVILDKTLARNAEAGNFSIDYNQTKTELLMRYSKR
;
A
#
# COMPACT_ATOMS: atom_id res chain seq x y z
N MET A 1 -68.27 -5.62 34.09
CA MET A 1 -67.62 -5.33 32.79
C MET A 1 -66.19 -5.91 32.85
N LYS A 2 -65.91 -7.04 32.18
CA LYS A 2 -64.59 -7.70 32.21
C LYS A 2 -63.80 -7.32 30.95
N ILE A 3 -62.69 -6.62 31.13
CA ILE A 3 -61.78 -6.23 30.05
C ILE A 3 -60.83 -7.40 29.81
N GLN A 4 -61.04 -8.12 28.71
CA GLN A 4 -60.13 -9.18 28.24
C GLN A 4 -58.94 -8.54 27.52
N ILE A 5 -57.77 -8.51 28.16
CA ILE A 5 -56.52 -8.03 27.55
C ILE A 5 -55.96 -9.14 26.66
N LYS A 6 -56.14 -9.00 25.35
CA LYS A 6 -55.64 -9.95 24.34
C LYS A 6 -54.13 -9.75 24.17
N MET A 7 -53.32 -10.62 24.77
CA MET A 7 -51.86 -10.60 24.57
C MET A 7 -51.52 -10.95 23.11
N LYS A 8 -51.08 -9.97 22.33
CA LYS A 8 -50.57 -10.19 20.96
C LYS A 8 -49.21 -10.89 21.05
N ASN A 9 -49.12 -12.09 20.49
CA ASN A 9 -47.89 -12.88 20.43
C ASN A 9 -46.79 -12.14 19.64
N LYS A 10 -45.72 -11.72 20.32
CA LYS A 10 -44.54 -11.03 19.75
C LYS A 10 -43.56 -11.96 18.99
N LYS A 11 -44.04 -13.08 18.44
CA LYS A 11 -43.16 -14.11 17.86
C LYS A 11 -42.53 -13.71 16.53
N GLY A 12 -43.20 -12.86 15.73
CA GLY A 12 -42.69 -12.40 14.43
C GLY A 12 -41.45 -11.50 14.54
N GLN A 13 -41.41 -10.64 15.57
CA GLN A 13 -40.34 -9.66 15.76
C GLN A 13 -38.99 -10.31 16.12
N VAL A 14 -39.03 -11.44 16.84
CA VAL A 14 -37.83 -12.19 17.21
C VAL A 14 -37.22 -12.88 15.99
N GLY A 15 -38.06 -13.43 15.10
CA GLY A 15 -37.60 -14.08 13.87
C GLY A 15 -36.90 -13.11 12.91
N GLU A 16 -37.51 -11.94 12.69
CA GLU A 16 -36.95 -10.90 11.82
C GLU A 16 -35.59 -10.38 12.32
N THR A 17 -35.51 -10.10 13.62
CA THR A 17 -34.26 -9.62 14.25
C THR A 17 -33.17 -10.70 14.20
N LEU A 18 -33.54 -11.97 14.44
CA LEU A 18 -32.59 -13.09 14.36
C LEU A 18 -32.06 -13.29 12.95
N THR A 19 -32.91 -13.19 11.92
CA THR A 19 -32.48 -13.27 10.52
C THR A 19 -31.52 -12.15 10.15
N TRP A 20 -31.76 -10.93 10.61
CA TRP A 20 -30.85 -9.79 10.35
C TRP A 20 -29.48 -9.98 11.01
N ILE A 21 -29.46 -10.48 12.25
CA ILE A 21 -28.22 -10.82 12.96
C ILE A 21 -27.45 -11.92 12.21
N VAL A 22 -28.12 -12.99 11.77
CA VAL A 22 -27.44 -14.06 11.02
C VAL A 22 -26.90 -13.55 9.68
N ALA A 23 -27.65 -12.71 8.97
CA ALA A 23 -27.21 -12.13 7.71
C ALA A 23 -25.95 -11.25 7.87
N THR A 24 -25.91 -10.41 8.91
CA THR A 24 -24.72 -9.56 9.18
C THR A 24 -23.48 -10.39 9.51
N ILE A 25 -23.63 -11.47 10.29
CA ILE A 25 -22.52 -12.38 10.60
C ILE A 25 -21.95 -13.02 9.31
N LEU A 26 -22.82 -13.48 8.41
CA LEU A 26 -22.39 -14.05 7.13
C LEU A 26 -21.62 -13.05 6.27
N ILE A 27 -22.06 -11.79 6.21
CA ILE A 27 -21.37 -10.72 5.49
C ILE A 27 -19.97 -10.47 6.06
N VAL A 28 -19.84 -10.41 7.40
CA VAL A 28 -18.55 -10.20 8.06
C VAL A 28 -17.59 -11.35 7.76
N ILE A 29 -18.07 -12.60 7.84
CA ILE A 29 -17.26 -13.79 7.50
C ILE A 29 -16.81 -13.73 6.03
N MET A 30 -17.71 -13.37 5.11
CA MET A 30 -17.40 -13.23 3.70
C MET A 30 -16.34 -12.15 3.45
N MET A 31 -16.46 -10.98 4.09
CA MET A 31 -15.45 -9.92 4.02
C MET A 31 -14.07 -10.39 4.47
N ILE A 32 -13.99 -11.15 5.57
CA ILE A 32 -12.73 -11.70 6.07
C ILE A 32 -12.08 -12.56 4.97
N PHE A 33 -12.83 -13.49 4.37
CA PHE A 33 -12.32 -14.32 3.27
C PHE A 33 -11.86 -13.49 2.07
N PHE A 34 -12.58 -12.43 1.68
CA PHE A 34 -12.15 -11.56 0.59
C PHE A 34 -10.90 -10.76 0.92
N ILE A 35 -10.76 -10.24 2.14
CA ILE A 35 -9.56 -9.51 2.58
C ILE A 35 -8.36 -10.45 2.55
N PHE A 36 -8.47 -11.66 3.10
CA PHE A 36 -7.39 -12.64 3.08
C PHE A 36 -7.08 -13.12 1.65
N GLY A 37 -8.11 -13.43 0.86
CA GLY A 37 -7.97 -13.87 -0.53
C GLY A 37 -7.30 -12.80 -1.40
N ALA A 38 -7.74 -11.55 -1.29
CA ALA A 38 -7.13 -10.42 -1.99
C ALA A 38 -5.70 -10.16 -1.51
N SER A 39 -5.42 -10.31 -0.21
CA SER A 39 -4.06 -10.14 0.34
C SER A 39 -3.10 -11.20 -0.17
N MET A 40 -3.53 -12.47 -0.25
CA MET A 40 -2.73 -13.56 -0.83
C MET A 40 -2.54 -13.39 -2.34
N LEU A 41 -3.56 -12.91 -3.06
CA LEU A 41 -3.48 -12.65 -4.49
C LEU A 41 -2.61 -11.41 -4.82
N GLY A 42 -2.59 -10.43 -3.92
CA GLY A 42 -1.70 -9.26 -3.98
C GLY A 42 -0.22 -9.62 -3.80
N GLY A 43 0.09 -10.63 -2.99
CA GLY A 43 1.45 -11.14 -2.83
C GLY A 43 1.97 -11.95 -4.03
N THR A 44 1.08 -12.49 -4.86
CA THR A 44 1.43 -13.35 -6.01
C THR A 44 1.34 -12.65 -7.35
N LYS A 45 0.55 -11.57 -7.48
CA LYS A 45 0.64 -10.66 -8.63
C LYS A 45 1.85 -9.75 -8.48
N LYS A 46 3.02 -10.24 -8.90
CA LYS A 46 4.02 -9.39 -9.55
C LYS A 46 3.36 -8.76 -10.78
N ILE A 47 2.67 -7.65 -10.58
CA ILE A 47 2.35 -6.69 -11.63
C ILE A 47 3.66 -6.45 -12.40
N GLY A 48 3.58 -6.63 -13.71
CA GLY A 48 4.70 -7.01 -14.59
C GLY A 48 6.01 -6.26 -14.34
N SER A 49 7.12 -7.00 -14.46
CA SER A 49 8.48 -6.48 -14.64
C SER A 49 8.90 -5.28 -13.77
N PHE A 50 8.30 -5.09 -12.59
CA PHE A 50 8.86 -4.22 -11.57
C PHE A 50 10.11 -4.91 -11.03
N ARG A 51 11.26 -4.43 -11.50
CA ARG A 51 12.58 -4.88 -11.08
C ARG A 51 12.59 -4.97 -9.55
N PRO A 52 12.81 -6.15 -8.96
CA PRO A 52 12.69 -6.39 -7.51
C PRO A 52 13.70 -5.59 -6.67
N SER A 53 14.57 -4.79 -7.31
CA SER A 53 15.53 -3.91 -6.66
C SER A 53 14.96 -2.57 -6.19
N LEU A 54 13.70 -2.24 -6.52
CA LEU A 54 13.00 -1.02 -6.07
C LEU A 54 12.15 -1.23 -4.81
N THR A 55 11.85 -2.48 -4.46
CA THR A 55 10.93 -2.87 -3.38
C THR A 55 11.54 -3.86 -2.38
N SER A 56 12.82 -4.23 -2.53
CA SER A 56 13.50 -5.08 -1.55
C SER A 56 13.62 -4.34 -0.23
N ALA A 57 13.38 -5.02 0.90
CA ALA A 57 13.53 -4.45 2.24
C ALA A 57 14.90 -3.77 2.47
N SER A 58 15.95 -4.25 1.80
CA SER A 58 17.30 -3.66 1.82
C SER A 58 17.45 -2.33 1.06
N SER A 59 16.44 -1.91 0.29
CA SER A 59 16.34 -0.54 -0.27
C SER A 59 15.62 0.42 0.67
N PHE A 60 14.94 -0.09 1.70
CA PHE A 60 14.23 0.67 2.73
C PHE A 60 15.04 0.81 4.03
N GLU A 61 16.12 0.05 4.21
CA GLU A 61 17.08 0.30 5.30
C GLU A 61 17.87 1.58 5.00
N GLY A 62 17.57 2.65 5.73
CA GLY A 62 18.25 3.94 5.66
C GLY A 62 17.28 5.12 5.71
N SER A 63 17.76 6.23 6.25
CA SER A 63 17.00 7.41 6.71
C SER A 63 16.25 8.21 5.62
N ASP A 64 16.33 7.83 4.35
CA ASP A 64 15.55 8.49 3.28
C ASP A 64 15.15 7.54 2.13
N PRO A 65 14.01 6.84 2.25
CA PRO A 65 13.47 5.98 1.19
C PRO A 65 13.08 6.73 -0.09
N PHE A 66 12.74 8.02 0.03
CA PHE A 66 12.27 8.83 -1.10
C PHE A 66 13.44 9.20 -2.01
N LEU A 67 14.56 9.62 -1.44
CA LEU A 67 15.76 9.94 -2.20
C LEU A 67 16.29 8.70 -2.94
N LYS A 68 16.41 7.56 -2.25
CA LYS A 68 16.87 6.30 -2.85
C LYS A 68 15.99 5.88 -4.02
N LYS A 69 14.66 5.91 -3.86
CA LYS A 69 13.74 5.59 -4.96
C LYS A 69 13.90 6.54 -6.15
N SER A 70 14.02 7.84 -5.88
CA SER A 70 14.15 8.85 -6.93
C SER A 70 15.44 8.67 -7.74
N ILE A 71 16.56 8.35 -7.07
CA ILE A 71 17.84 8.04 -7.73
C ILE A 71 17.72 6.75 -8.56
N ILE A 72 17.07 5.70 -8.04
CA ILE A 72 16.88 4.46 -8.81
C ILE A 72 15.97 4.72 -10.03
N SER A 73 14.92 5.53 -9.89
CA SER A 73 14.09 5.97 -11.02
C SER A 73 14.93 6.72 -12.07
N TYR A 74 15.83 7.61 -11.64
CA TYR A 74 16.77 8.30 -12.52
C TYR A 74 17.66 7.33 -13.31
N LEU A 75 18.16 6.26 -12.67
CA LEU A 75 19.00 5.25 -13.32
C LEU A 75 18.27 4.42 -14.39
N PHE A 76 16.95 4.29 -14.27
CA PHE A 76 16.14 3.39 -15.10
C PHE A 76 15.33 4.15 -16.15
N LEU A 77 15.35 5.49 -16.08
CA LEU A 77 14.71 6.36 -17.05
C LEU A 77 15.45 6.28 -18.40
N LYS A 78 14.74 5.85 -19.45
CA LYS A 78 15.28 5.83 -20.83
C LYS A 78 15.27 7.19 -21.53
N SER A 79 14.50 8.14 -21.02
CA SER A 79 14.29 9.45 -21.64
C SER A 79 15.25 10.47 -21.02
N GLU A 80 16.24 10.90 -21.81
CA GLU A 80 17.21 11.94 -21.44
C GLU A 80 16.58 13.25 -20.93
N PRO A 81 15.58 13.87 -21.59
CA PRO A 81 15.01 15.12 -21.08
C PRO A 81 14.36 14.95 -19.70
N LYS A 82 13.64 13.84 -19.48
CA LYS A 82 13.03 13.55 -18.17
C LYS A 82 14.09 13.26 -17.11
N ARG A 83 15.21 12.66 -17.50
CA ARG A 83 16.34 12.34 -16.62
C ARG A 83 17.02 13.62 -16.11
N VAL A 84 17.24 14.59 -17.00
CA VAL A 84 17.80 15.91 -16.63
C VAL A 84 16.85 16.69 -15.70
N ILE A 85 15.55 16.68 -15.97
CA ILE A 85 14.55 17.35 -15.12
C ILE A 85 14.54 16.74 -13.72
N LEU A 86 14.55 15.42 -13.64
CA LEU A 86 14.57 14.71 -12.36
C LEU A 86 15.85 15.01 -11.59
N ASP A 87 17.01 15.03 -12.25
CA ASP A 87 18.30 15.34 -11.62
C ASP A 87 18.32 16.75 -11.02
N LYS A 88 17.87 17.75 -11.79
CA LYS A 88 17.75 19.14 -11.32
C LYS A 88 16.79 19.28 -10.13
N THR A 89 15.68 18.55 -10.17
CA THR A 89 14.68 18.57 -9.09
C THR A 89 15.26 17.97 -7.81
N LEU A 90 16.01 16.87 -7.91
CA LEU A 90 16.66 16.23 -6.77
C LEU A 90 17.78 17.09 -6.20
N ALA A 91 18.62 17.69 -7.04
CA ALA A 91 19.65 18.61 -6.60
C ALA A 91 19.07 19.81 -5.83
N ARG A 92 18.01 20.43 -6.37
CA ARG A 92 17.31 21.54 -5.70
C ARG A 92 16.72 21.14 -4.34
N ASN A 93 16.14 19.94 -4.25
CA ASN A 93 15.59 19.44 -2.99
C ASN A 93 16.67 19.10 -1.97
N ALA A 94 17.84 18.66 -2.42
CA ALA A 94 19.00 18.43 -1.56
C ALA A 94 19.54 19.76 -1.00
N GLU A 95 19.67 20.79 -1.84
CA GLU A 95 20.07 22.14 -1.42
C GLU A 95 19.07 22.77 -0.44
N ALA A 96 17.78 22.45 -0.57
CA ALA A 96 16.74 22.89 0.35
C ALA A 96 16.73 22.15 1.70
N GLY A 97 17.60 21.15 1.90
CA GLY A 97 17.65 20.36 3.14
C GLY A 97 16.48 19.38 3.30
N ASN A 98 15.77 19.06 2.22
CA ASN A 98 14.61 18.16 2.27
C ASN A 98 14.98 16.68 2.42
N PHE A 99 16.27 16.35 2.38
CA PHE A 99 16.77 14.99 2.56
C PHE A 99 17.58 14.87 3.84
N SER A 100 17.38 13.77 4.55
CA SER A 100 18.10 13.48 5.81
C SER A 100 19.51 12.94 5.58
N ILE A 101 19.85 12.61 4.33
CA ILE A 101 21.12 12.00 3.91
C ILE A 101 21.75 12.77 2.76
N ASP A 102 23.07 12.67 2.64
CA ASP A 102 23.83 13.33 1.58
C ASP A 102 23.46 12.76 0.20
N TYR A 103 22.97 13.67 -0.66
CA TYR A 103 22.55 13.34 -2.02
C TYR A 103 23.68 12.79 -2.88
N ASN A 104 24.86 13.40 -2.82
CA ASN A 104 26.00 13.05 -3.67
C ASN A 104 26.59 11.69 -3.26
N GLN A 105 26.71 11.43 -1.96
CA GLN A 105 27.13 10.12 -1.45
C GLN A 105 26.15 9.03 -1.85
N THR A 106 24.85 9.24 -1.62
CA THR A 106 23.80 8.26 -1.95
C THR A 106 23.73 7.98 -3.46
N LYS A 107 23.88 9.01 -4.29
CA LYS A 107 23.92 8.88 -5.76
C LYS A 107 25.11 8.05 -6.20
N THR A 108 26.29 8.29 -5.64
CA THR A 108 27.53 7.56 -5.96
C THR A 108 27.44 6.10 -5.53
N GLU A 109 26.96 5.83 -4.31
CA GLU A 109 26.78 4.46 -3.79
C GLU A 109 25.86 3.64 -4.69
N LEU A 110 24.69 4.19 -5.04
CA LEU A 110 23.72 3.51 -5.90
C LEU A 110 24.26 3.32 -7.32
N LEU A 111 24.94 4.33 -7.89
CA LEU A 111 25.61 4.19 -9.18
C LEU A 111 26.60 3.02 -9.17
N MET A 112 27.47 2.93 -8.17
CA MET A 112 28.45 1.85 -8.06
C MET A 112 27.80 0.47 -7.85
N ARG A 113 26.69 0.41 -7.11
CA ARG A 113 25.95 -0.83 -6.88
C ARG A 113 25.30 -1.36 -8.16
N TYR A 114 24.76 -0.47 -8.98
CA TYR A 114 24.07 -0.84 -10.21
C TYR A 114 24.98 -0.91 -11.44
N SER A 115 26.16 -0.30 -11.42
CA SER A 115 27.17 -0.46 -12.48
C SER A 115 27.90 -1.81 -12.43
N LYS A 116 27.90 -2.48 -11.27
CA LYS A 116 28.51 -3.82 -11.08
C LYS A 116 27.58 -4.99 -11.47
N ARG A 117 26.36 -4.72 -11.93
CA ARG A 117 25.41 -5.72 -12.42
C ARG A 117 25.30 -5.66 -13.94
#